data_AF-A0A1Z4I557-F1
#
_entry.id   AF-A0A1Z4I557-F1
#
_cell.length_a   1.000
_cell.length_b   1.000
_cell.length_c   1.000
_cell.angle_alpha   90.00
_cell.angle_beta   90.00
_cell.angle_gamma   90.00
#
_symmetry.space_group_name_H-M   'P 1'
#
loop_
_entity.id
_entity.type
_entity.pdbx_description
1 polymer ?
#
loop_
_entity_poly.entity_id
_entity_poly.type
_entity_poly.pdbx_seq_one_letter_code
_entity_poly.pdbx_strand_id
1 'polypeptide(L)'
;MSRLLYENSVSYQGYLIIPFVFGKADRYEIYSYKLLSEVGRESTLHKAENPAKIYGNSISNIIEIAKEHIDQNADFVSDEDSFQSRYIYRNNLIIVFHENDRYFYDHYPPDLLNNIAAPKLFKSEYECLSWIKQGLDGRYMRQQAR
;
A
#
# COMPACT_ATOMS: atom_id res chain seq x y z
N MET A 1 8.64 -14.56 -0.97
CA MET A 1 8.31 -13.22 -0.43
C MET A 1 7.02 -13.34 0.33
N SER A 2 6.96 -12.74 1.51
CA SER A 2 5.73 -12.63 2.29
C SER A 2 4.79 -11.60 1.68
N ARG A 3 3.50 -11.87 1.75
CA ARG A 3 2.43 -10.93 1.38
C ARG A 3 2.56 -9.61 2.14
N LEU A 4 2.28 -8.49 1.47
CA LEU A 4 2.07 -7.19 2.08
C LEU A 4 0.70 -7.17 2.79
N LEU A 5 0.69 -6.77 4.06
CA LEU A 5 -0.49 -6.75 4.91
C LEU A 5 -1.22 -5.42 4.77
N TYR A 6 -1.81 -5.18 3.59
CA TYR A 6 -2.50 -3.92 3.29
C TYR A 6 -3.63 -3.60 4.27
N GLU A 7 -4.29 -4.62 4.83
CA GLU A 7 -5.34 -4.47 5.85
C GLU A 7 -4.84 -3.87 7.16
N ASN A 8 -3.54 -3.87 7.38
CA ASN A 8 -2.89 -3.27 8.53
C ASN A 8 -2.14 -1.98 8.17
N SER A 9 -2.33 -1.45 6.95
CA SER A 9 -1.65 -0.23 6.52
C SER A 9 -2.18 1.03 7.20
N VAL A 10 -1.26 1.93 7.54
CA VAL A 10 -1.54 3.19 8.26
C VAL A 10 -0.97 4.36 7.47
N SER A 11 -1.80 5.38 7.24
CA SER A 11 -1.34 6.65 6.67
C SER A 11 -0.74 7.52 7.78
N TYR A 12 0.41 8.12 7.51
CA TYR A 12 1.12 8.98 8.44
C TYR A 12 2.01 9.98 7.68
N GLN A 13 1.79 11.29 7.86
CA GLN A 13 2.60 12.38 7.31
C GLN A 13 2.87 12.28 5.78
N GLY A 14 1.86 11.90 4.98
CA GLY A 14 2.02 11.73 3.53
C GLY A 14 2.65 10.39 3.11
N TYR A 15 2.80 9.43 4.03
CA TYR A 15 3.26 8.06 3.75
C TYR A 15 2.23 7.01 4.16
N LEU A 16 2.07 5.99 3.32
CA LEU A 16 1.38 4.76 3.68
C LEU A 16 2.42 3.76 4.22
N ILE A 17 2.32 3.45 5.50
CA ILE A 17 3.09 2.41 6.17
C ILE A 17 2.43 1.06 5.89
N ILE A 18 3.16 0.14 5.26
CA ILE A 18 2.63 -1.15 4.79
C ILE A 18 3.42 -2.27 5.48
N PRO A 19 2.89 -2.88 6.55
CA PRO A 19 3.58 -3.95 7.25
C PRO A 19 3.60 -5.26 6.45
N PHE A 20 4.60 -6.10 6.71
CA PHE A 20 4.68 -7.47 6.19
C PHE A 20 5.49 -8.38 7.13
N VAL A 21 5.31 -9.69 6.99
CA VAL A 21 6.05 -10.70 7.77
C VAL A 21 7.41 -10.97 7.12
N PHE A 22 8.49 -10.38 7.65
CA PHE A 22 9.84 -10.62 7.13
C PHE A 22 10.29 -12.07 7.30
N GLY A 23 9.96 -12.69 8.43
CA GLY A 23 10.38 -14.05 8.74
C GLY A 23 9.64 -14.62 9.95
N LYS A 24 10.03 -15.83 10.35
CA LYS A 24 9.52 -16.49 11.55
C LYS A 24 10.68 -17.01 12.38
N ALA A 25 10.61 -16.84 13.70
CA ALA A 25 11.50 -17.44 14.67
C ALA A 25 10.66 -18.33 15.60
N ASP A 26 10.79 -19.64 15.44
CA ASP A 26 9.91 -20.63 16.08
C ASP A 26 8.42 -20.34 15.81
N ARG A 27 7.66 -19.92 16.83
CA ARG A 27 6.23 -19.58 16.73
C ARG A 27 5.96 -18.10 16.51
N TYR A 28 6.99 -17.26 16.52
CA TYR A 28 6.85 -15.81 16.46
C TYR A 28 7.09 -15.28 15.04
N GLU A 29 6.22 -14.40 14.59
CA GLU A 29 6.39 -13.65 13.35
C GLU A 29 7.30 -12.45 13.59
N ILE A 30 8.22 -12.22 12.67
CA ILE A 30 9.09 -11.04 12.63
C ILE A 30 8.52 -10.12 11.57
N TYR A 31 8.19 -8.90 11.95
CA TYR A 31 7.57 -7.91 11.07
C TYR A 31 8.58 -6.90 10.55
N SER A 32 8.33 -6.44 9.35
CA SER A 32 9.01 -5.34 8.68
C SER A 32 7.95 -4.48 7.97
N TYR A 33 8.37 -3.41 7.31
CA TYR A 33 7.48 -2.48 6.63
C TYR A 33 8.04 -1.98 5.31
N LYS A 34 7.14 -1.58 4.43
CA LYS A 34 7.45 -0.75 3.26
C LYS A 34 6.71 0.57 3.37
N LEU A 35 7.23 1.59 2.71
CA LEU A 35 6.60 2.90 2.62
C LEU A 35 6.12 3.18 1.19
N LEU A 36 4.96 3.82 1.06
CA LEU A 36 4.52 4.45 -0.18
C LEU A 36 4.33 5.94 0.10
N SER A 37 5.09 6.80 -0.55
CA SER A 37 4.95 8.26 -0.41
C SER A 37 3.91 8.81 -1.39
N GLU A 38 3.12 9.80 -0.96
CA GLU A 38 2.15 10.50 -1.81
C GLU A 38 2.81 11.28 -2.96
N VAL A 39 4.01 11.83 -2.73
CA VAL A 39 4.79 12.54 -3.76
C VAL A 39 5.57 11.60 -4.68
N GLY A 40 5.30 10.30 -4.59
CA GLY A 40 5.89 9.33 -5.51
C GLY A 40 7.42 9.32 -5.42
N ARG A 41 8.08 9.21 -6.59
CA ARG A 41 9.54 9.11 -6.70
C ARG A 41 10.31 10.33 -6.21
N GLU A 42 9.64 11.46 -5.96
CA GLU A 42 10.27 12.64 -5.40
C GLU A 42 10.69 12.44 -3.94
N SER A 43 10.08 11.49 -3.23
CA SER A 43 10.54 11.09 -1.89
C SER A 43 11.53 9.92 -1.97
N THR A 44 12.63 10.06 -1.24
CA THR A 44 13.64 9.03 -0.98
C THR A 44 13.07 7.81 -0.25
N LEU A 45 11.97 7.97 0.46
CA LEU A 45 11.28 6.91 1.18
C LEU A 45 10.22 6.19 0.34
N HIS A 46 9.95 6.65 -0.89
CA HIS A 46 8.96 6.00 -1.74
C HIS A 46 9.38 4.59 -2.17
N LYS A 47 8.55 3.61 -1.83
CA LYS A 47 8.79 2.16 -2.02
C LYS A 47 10.00 1.62 -1.24
N ALA A 48 10.52 2.38 -0.28
CA ALA A 48 11.60 1.92 0.57
C ALA A 48 11.14 0.71 1.41
N GLU A 49 11.99 -0.31 1.50
CA GLU A 49 11.77 -1.49 2.33
C GLU A 49 12.68 -1.41 3.56
N ASN A 50 12.06 -1.41 4.74
CA ASN A 50 12.73 -1.31 6.04
C ASN A 50 13.84 -0.23 6.09
N PRO A 51 13.54 1.04 5.79
CA PRO A 51 14.57 2.08 5.78
C PRO A 51 15.22 2.31 7.17
N ALA A 52 14.51 2.02 8.28
CA ALA A 52 15.09 2.03 9.62
C ALA A 52 16.05 0.86 9.89
N LYS A 53 15.98 -0.24 9.12
CA LYS A 53 16.69 -1.51 9.35
C LYS A 53 16.37 -2.15 10.71
N ILE A 54 15.18 -1.90 11.24
CA ILE A 54 14.69 -2.42 12.52
C ILE A 54 13.50 -3.34 12.23
N TYR A 55 13.40 -4.44 12.97
CA TYR A 55 12.31 -5.41 12.85
C TYR A 55 11.42 -5.35 14.10
N GLY A 56 10.12 -5.56 13.89
CA GLY A 56 9.13 -5.55 14.96
C GLY A 56 8.68 -6.96 15.34
N ASN A 57 8.21 -7.12 16.58
CA ASN A 57 7.62 -8.36 17.10
C ASN A 57 6.09 -8.44 16.94
N SER A 58 5.48 -7.36 16.46
CA SER A 58 4.05 -7.24 16.22
C SER A 58 3.81 -6.17 15.16
N ILE A 59 2.61 -6.18 14.58
CA ILE A 59 2.16 -5.18 13.61
C ILE A 59 2.18 -3.77 14.22
N SER A 60 1.65 -3.61 15.44
CA SER A 60 1.66 -2.32 16.13
C SER A 60 3.07 -1.81 16.37
N ASN A 61 3.99 -2.67 16.81
CA ASN A 61 5.37 -2.28 17.06
C ASN A 61 6.10 -1.83 15.79
N ILE A 62 5.94 -2.53 14.65
CA ILE A 62 6.59 -2.12 13.40
C ILE A 62 6.00 -0.83 12.82
N ILE A 63 4.72 -0.55 13.08
CA ILE A 63 4.09 0.73 12.71
C ILE A 63 4.71 1.87 13.52
N GLU A 64 4.89 1.71 14.83
CA GLU A 64 5.52 2.75 15.66
C GLU A 64 6.98 3.00 15.25
N ILE A 65 7.75 1.94 14.98
CA ILE A 65 9.11 2.08 14.42
C ILE A 65 9.10 2.86 13.09
N ALA A 66 8.14 2.57 12.22
CA ALA A 66 8.02 3.27 10.94
C ALA A 66 7.67 4.75 11.12
N LYS A 67 6.78 5.10 12.06
CA LYS A 67 6.45 6.49 12.39
C LYS A 67 7.66 7.24 12.94
N GLU A 68 8.37 6.66 13.92
CA GLU A 68 9.59 7.25 14.48
C GLU A 68 10.65 7.50 13.39
N HIS A 69 10.77 6.58 12.42
CA HIS A 69 11.67 6.77 11.29
C HIS A 69 11.22 7.91 10.37
N ILE A 70 9.92 8.01 10.05
CA ILE A 70 9.35 9.09 9.24
C ILE A 70 9.60 10.43 9.93
N ASP A 71 9.31 10.56 11.23
CA ASP A 71 9.51 11.80 12.00
C ASP A 71 10.94 12.35 11.92
N GLN A 72 11.93 11.46 11.76
CA GLN A 72 13.35 11.82 11.74
C GLN A 72 13.92 12.00 10.32
N ASN A 73 13.32 11.39 9.30
CA ASN A 73 13.94 11.21 7.98
C ASN A 73 13.05 11.63 6.80
N ALA A 74 11.80 12.02 7.05
CA ALA A 74 10.90 12.46 5.99
C ALA A 74 11.47 13.69 5.27
N ASP A 75 11.60 13.58 3.95
CA ASP A 75 11.93 14.68 3.04
C ASP A 75 10.71 15.51 2.65
N PHE A 76 9.53 14.99 2.95
CA PHE A 76 8.24 15.61 2.69
C PHE A 76 7.25 15.21 3.79
N VAL A 77 6.41 16.15 4.23
CA VAL A 77 5.34 15.93 5.21
C VAL A 77 4.06 16.56 4.67
N SER A 78 2.96 15.85 4.79
CA SER A 78 1.61 16.33 4.46
C SER A 78 0.67 16.16 5.65
N ASP A 79 -0.19 17.16 5.82
CA ASP A 79 -1.29 17.13 6.79
C ASP A 79 -2.53 16.41 6.22
N GLU A 80 -2.58 16.17 4.91
CA GLU A 80 -3.69 15.49 4.23
C GLU A 80 -3.44 13.97 4.17
N ASP A 81 -4.51 13.18 4.29
CA ASP A 81 -4.44 11.73 4.06
C ASP A 81 -4.71 11.42 2.58
N SER A 82 -3.67 11.53 1.75
CA SER A 82 -3.72 11.12 0.33
C SER A 82 -4.06 9.64 0.12
N PHE A 83 -4.04 8.82 1.18
CA PHE A 83 -4.38 7.40 1.17
C PHE A 83 -5.74 7.10 1.81
N GLN A 84 -6.58 8.11 2.02
CA GLN A 84 -7.91 7.97 2.63
C GLN A 84 -8.81 7.03 1.82
N SER A 85 -8.85 7.21 0.49
CA SER A 85 -9.62 6.36 -0.44
C SER A 85 -8.85 5.09 -0.84
N ARG A 86 -8.32 4.37 0.16
CA ARG A 86 -7.68 3.05 -0.05
C ARG A 86 -8.64 1.89 0.20
N TYR A 87 -8.55 0.89 -0.65
CA TYR A 87 -9.38 -0.30 -0.64
C TYR A 87 -8.54 -1.55 -0.79
N ILE A 88 -9.01 -2.63 -0.16
CA ILE A 88 -8.37 -3.94 -0.27
C ILE A 88 -9.34 -4.91 -0.92
N TYR A 89 -8.92 -5.52 -2.01
CA TYR A 89 -9.71 -6.53 -2.70
C TYR A 89 -8.83 -7.70 -3.14
N ARG A 90 -9.17 -8.91 -2.66
CA ARG A 90 -8.38 -10.14 -2.91
C ARG A 90 -6.88 -9.92 -2.65
N ASN A 91 -6.55 -9.31 -1.51
CA ASN A 91 -5.19 -8.95 -1.09
C ASN A 91 -4.45 -7.92 -1.96
N ASN A 92 -5.12 -7.27 -2.92
CA ASN A 92 -4.55 -6.15 -3.68
C ASN A 92 -4.91 -4.85 -2.97
N LEU A 93 -3.99 -3.88 -2.98
CA LEU A 93 -4.25 -2.52 -2.56
C LEU A 93 -4.65 -1.68 -3.77
N ILE A 94 -5.79 -1.01 -3.66
CA ILE A 94 -6.31 -0.05 -4.62
C ILE A 94 -6.36 1.29 -3.92
N ILE A 95 -5.76 2.32 -4.47
CA ILE A 95 -5.90 3.69 -3.96
C ILE A 95 -6.58 4.50 -5.05
N VAL A 96 -7.74 5.08 -4.74
CA VAL A 96 -8.49 5.92 -5.67
C VAL A 96 -8.14 7.37 -5.39
N PHE A 97 -7.85 8.11 -6.44
CA PHE A 97 -7.57 9.53 -6.40
C PHE A 97 -8.65 10.29 -7.17
N HIS A 98 -8.89 11.53 -6.76
CA HIS A 98 -9.83 12.43 -7.42
C HIS A 98 -9.12 13.74 -7.79
N GLU A 99 -9.07 14.05 -9.07
CA GLU A 99 -8.47 15.27 -9.60
C GLU A 99 -9.24 15.73 -10.84
N ASN A 100 -9.50 17.03 -10.96
CA ASN A 100 -10.18 17.64 -12.11
C ASN A 100 -11.52 16.94 -12.49
N ASP A 101 -12.37 16.65 -11.50
CA ASP A 101 -13.65 15.93 -11.63
C ASP A 101 -13.52 14.52 -12.26
N ARG A 102 -12.33 13.93 -12.16
CA ARG A 102 -12.03 12.59 -12.66
C ARG A 102 -11.43 11.73 -11.57
N TYR A 103 -11.76 10.46 -11.63
CA TYR A 103 -11.21 9.45 -10.74
C TYR A 103 -10.17 8.63 -11.49
N PHE A 104 -9.04 8.37 -10.86
CA PHE A 104 -8.03 7.43 -11.30
C PHE A 104 -7.59 6.60 -10.10
N TYR A 105 -6.73 5.62 -10.33
CA TYR A 105 -6.35 4.69 -9.28
C TYR A 105 -4.93 4.19 -9.44
N ASP A 106 -4.33 3.87 -8.31
CA ASP A 106 -3.20 2.97 -8.26
C ASP A 106 -3.67 1.56 -7.89
N HIS A 107 -2.96 0.55 -8.40
CA HIS A 107 -3.20 -0.85 -8.08
C HIS A 107 -1.88 -1.55 -7.77
N TYR A 108 -1.74 -1.99 -6.51
CA TYR A 108 -0.59 -2.72 -6.00
C TYR A 108 -0.94 -4.21 -5.74
N PRO A 109 -0.25 -5.16 -6.40
CA PRO A 109 -0.42 -6.59 -6.17
C PRO A 109 0.03 -7.02 -4.77
N PRO A 110 -0.44 -8.16 -4.24
CA PRO A 110 -0.21 -8.58 -2.85
C PRO A 110 1.25 -8.66 -2.40
N ASP A 111 2.19 -8.86 -3.33
CA ASP A 111 3.59 -9.17 -3.00
C ASP A 111 4.56 -8.05 -3.41
N LEU A 112 4.08 -7.00 -4.11
CA LEU A 112 4.93 -6.00 -4.75
C LEU A 112 4.30 -4.60 -4.68
N LEU A 113 5.09 -3.60 -4.27
CA LEU A 113 4.73 -2.18 -4.44
C LEU A 113 5.03 -1.67 -5.85
N ASN A 114 4.59 -2.42 -6.86
CA ASN A 114 4.62 -1.96 -8.24
C ASN A 114 3.20 -1.62 -8.68
N ASN A 115 2.97 -0.38 -9.10
CA ASN A 115 1.67 0.04 -9.61
C ASN A 115 1.43 -0.63 -10.96
N ILE A 116 0.35 -1.39 -11.07
CA ILE A 116 -0.09 -2.07 -12.29
C ILE A 116 -1.43 -1.53 -12.82
N ALA A 117 -1.83 -0.33 -12.38
CA ALA A 117 -3.02 0.32 -12.86
C ALA A 117 -2.95 0.55 -14.38
N ALA A 118 -4.09 0.38 -15.03
CA ALA A 118 -4.25 0.79 -16.42
C ALA A 118 -4.49 2.31 -16.45
N PRO A 119 -3.97 3.02 -17.47
CA PRO A 119 -4.20 4.45 -17.62
C PRO A 119 -5.65 4.71 -18.02
N LYS A 120 -6.55 4.79 -17.04
CA LYS A 120 -7.99 4.97 -17.23
C LYS A 120 -8.56 5.97 -16.23
N LEU A 121 -9.38 6.88 -16.76
CA LEU A 121 -10.13 7.85 -15.98
C LEU A 121 -11.60 7.42 -15.87
N PHE A 122 -12.20 7.69 -14.72
CA PHE A 122 -13.59 7.36 -14.40
C PHE A 122 -14.35 8.62 -13.99
N LYS A 123 -15.69 8.56 -14.09
CA LYS A 123 -16.57 9.68 -13.69
C LYS A 123 -16.97 9.63 -12.22
N SER A 124 -16.76 8.48 -11.57
CA SER A 124 -17.06 8.30 -10.15
C SER A 124 -16.14 7.24 -9.55
N GLU A 125 -15.95 7.32 -8.23
CA GLU A 125 -15.27 6.29 -7.44
C GLU A 125 -15.95 4.92 -7.60
N TYR A 126 -17.29 4.89 -7.60
CA TYR A 126 -18.06 3.66 -7.81
C TYR A 126 -17.75 2.99 -9.15
N GLU A 127 -17.70 3.76 -10.24
CA GLU A 127 -17.36 3.26 -11.58
C GLU A 127 -15.93 2.69 -11.60
N CYS A 128 -14.99 3.41 -10.98
CA CYS A 128 -13.59 2.99 -10.84
C CYS A 128 -13.49 1.63 -10.12
N LEU A 129 -14.05 1.53 -8.92
CA LEU A 129 -14.01 0.31 -8.11
C LEU A 129 -14.72 -0.86 -8.78
N SER A 130 -15.86 -0.61 -9.44
CA SER A 130 -16.61 -1.65 -10.16
C SER A 130 -15.79 -2.25 -11.30
N TRP A 131 -15.12 -1.39 -12.08
CA TRP A 131 -14.27 -1.83 -13.19
C TRP A 131 -13.06 -2.64 -12.70
N ILE A 132 -12.43 -2.22 -11.61
CA ILE A 132 -11.29 -2.92 -11.00
C ILE A 132 -11.72 -4.31 -10.49
N LYS A 133 -12.86 -4.38 -9.77
CA LYS A 133 -13.40 -5.66 -9.27
C LYS A 133 -13.68 -6.63 -10.40
N GLN A 134 -14.38 -6.19 -11.46
CA GLN A 134 -14.63 -7.02 -12.64
C GLN A 134 -13.33 -7.56 -13.27
N GLY A 135 -12.31 -6.71 -13.39
CA GLY A 135 -10.99 -7.10 -13.92
C GLY A 135 -10.25 -8.10 -13.02
N LEU A 136 -10.39 -8.01 -11.71
CA LEU A 136 -9.80 -8.94 -10.74
C LEU A 136 -10.56 -10.27 -10.70
N ASP A 137 -11.88 -10.24 -10.72
CA ASP A 137 -12.74 -11.43 -10.71
C ASP A 137 -12.56 -12.26 -11.98
N GLY A 138 -12.53 -11.61 -13.15
CA GLY A 138 -12.30 -12.28 -14.43
C GLY A 138 -10.89 -12.89 -14.56
N ARG A 139 -9.88 -12.34 -13.86
CA ARG A 139 -8.55 -12.97 -13.78
C ARG A 139 -8.56 -14.19 -12.86
N TYR A 140 -9.21 -14.09 -11.71
CA TYR A 140 -9.29 -15.18 -10.75
C TYR A 140 -10.01 -16.40 -11.29
N MET A 141 -11.16 -16.22 -11.94
CA MET A 141 -11.89 -17.35 -12.54
C MET A 141 -11.06 -18.08 -13.60
N ARG A 142 -10.26 -17.35 -14.39
CA ARG A 142 -9.34 -17.94 -15.37
C ARG A 142 -8.17 -18.70 -14.74
N GLN A 143 -7.72 -18.29 -13.56
CA GLN A 143 -6.68 -19.01 -12.82
C GLN A 143 -7.21 -20.30 -12.18
N GLN A 144 -8.45 -20.31 -11.70
CA GLN A 144 -9.06 -21.52 -11.13
C GLN A 144 -9.49 -22.57 -12.18
N ALA A 145 -9.68 -22.15 -13.42
CA ALA A 145 -10.02 -23.04 -14.53
C ALA A 145 -8.79 -23.71 -15.19
N ARG A 146 -7.57 -23.42 -14.71
CA ARG A 146 -6.32 -24.04 -15.15
C ARG A 146 -5.81 -24.98 -14.07
#